data_AF-A0A9P9NBW2-F1
#
_entry.id   AF-A0A9P9NBW2-F1
#
_cell.length_a   1.000
_cell.length_b   1.000
_cell.length_c   1.000
_cell.angle_alpha   90.00
_cell.angle_beta   90.00
_cell.angle_gamma   90.00
#
_symmetry.space_group_name_H-M   'P 1'
#
loop_
_entity.id
_entity.type
_entity.pdbx_description
1 polymer ?
#
loop_
_entity_poly.entity_id
_entity_poly.type
_entity_poly.pdbx_seq_one_letter_code
_entity_poly.pdbx_strand_id
1 'polypeptide(L)'
;MAHTKGSPDVITKTSFEYLYNHLFLPRKLSGADDASRKNEGLLLDFVLQSLQRFLPDRHDAKAINAAPVAVLQITEQNAGVLISRYADAVYFEMLELSPTNEAVTSTRGRLVRSFPTNAVEISLPLFRSEAFRMVIAKTLTKMSQQSLRETKQKQRGNQEKEQEETVDTTDPMIITELFTSMLRGCGKAVSAQGIRKSTRDEIIWKDSKAPWQRSPLWLLTRVALQLTMTRHSKAEDDTYKEFMAFLMAQALHAANQQQKTSSDVIKVMSTKVSKRLSKLHSPSDGPWLLSIRKIVSKSLDTLNQRWRQLRERAEPSLNLQGLSRFNMMDNTVLSFKEMDSFLSSIALHKTVNHRPIFRPPSTPNILSQSQLPTVADCPETDLPLHLIEIESWVADNLPTWIDSHMKKVDHPVRELKQLLEKYHRKALEYYSGRPEAASRMILTIGELWLAADVAAVHEIPLLANYNPQIPTMVWQALLLGSVQEMQRLKRIEDYVTARGRLAQKLENPAIFFSFGEPGSFAVEYYRQSMRHQKIKREIEEEAYEKEREKSKSLE
;
A
#
# COMPACT_ATOMS: atom_id res chain seq x y z
N MET A 1 -8.61 -33.68 31.26
CA MET A 1 -9.36 -32.50 31.75
C MET A 1 -10.83 -32.77 31.52
N ALA A 2 -11.66 -32.60 32.55
CA ALA A 2 -13.07 -32.94 32.53
C ALA A 2 -13.84 -32.11 31.49
N HIS A 3 -14.68 -32.78 30.70
CA HIS A 3 -15.60 -32.16 29.75
C HIS A 3 -16.73 -31.46 30.52
N THR A 4 -16.67 -30.13 30.62
CA THR A 4 -17.85 -29.33 30.90
C THR A 4 -18.61 -29.11 29.59
N LYS A 5 -19.80 -29.71 29.49
CA LYS A 5 -20.84 -29.33 28.52
C LYS A 5 -21.26 -27.89 28.85
N GLY A 6 -20.58 -26.92 28.25
CA GLY A 6 -20.99 -25.51 28.26
C GLY A 6 -21.97 -25.24 27.12
N SER A 7 -23.04 -24.49 27.44
CA SER A 7 -23.87 -23.72 26.50
C SER A 7 -23.04 -23.08 25.37
N PRO A 8 -23.57 -22.80 24.17
CA PRO A 8 -22.83 -22.04 23.16
C PRO A 8 -22.43 -20.68 23.75
N ASP A 9 -21.19 -20.59 24.22
CA ASP A 9 -20.65 -19.37 24.80
C ASP A 9 -20.80 -18.25 23.79
N VAL A 10 -21.54 -17.21 24.19
CA VAL A 10 -21.74 -16.01 23.38
C VAL A 10 -20.36 -15.39 23.18
N ILE A 11 -19.79 -15.60 21.98
CA ILE A 11 -18.50 -15.01 21.61
C ILE A 11 -18.64 -13.49 21.78
N THR A 12 -17.85 -12.92 22.68
CA THR A 12 -17.89 -11.47 22.89
C THR A 12 -17.45 -10.72 21.63
N LYS A 13 -17.89 -9.47 21.46
CA LYS A 13 -17.53 -8.66 20.28
C LYS A 13 -16.01 -8.57 20.06
N THR A 14 -15.25 -8.36 21.13
CA THR A 14 -13.78 -8.25 21.09
C THR A 14 -13.12 -9.59 20.74
N SER A 15 -13.63 -10.70 21.27
CA SER A 15 -13.16 -12.04 20.91
C SER A 15 -13.46 -12.39 19.45
N PHE A 16 -14.61 -11.96 18.93
CA PHE A 16 -14.95 -12.14 17.52
C PHE A 16 -14.06 -11.30 16.61
N GLU A 17 -13.72 -10.08 17.01
CA GLU A 17 -12.82 -9.20 16.27
C GLU A 17 -11.43 -9.83 16.11
N TYR A 18 -10.91 -10.46 17.17
CA TYR A 18 -9.66 -11.24 17.08
C TYR A 18 -9.76 -12.39 16.07
N LEU A 19 -10.83 -13.19 16.13
CA LEU A 19 -11.07 -14.26 15.13
C LEU A 19 -11.14 -13.68 13.70
N TYR A 20 -11.83 -12.56 13.52
CA TYR A 20 -11.96 -11.91 12.23
C TYR A 20 -10.59 -11.44 11.69
N ASN A 21 -9.78 -10.77 12.52
CA ASN A 21 -8.45 -10.28 12.15
C ASN A 21 -7.53 -11.44 11.75
N HIS A 22 -7.48 -12.52 12.53
CA HIS A 22 -6.51 -13.61 12.30
C HIS A 22 -6.96 -14.65 11.28
N LEU A 23 -8.26 -15.02 11.22
CA LEU A 23 -8.75 -15.98 10.23
C LEU A 23 -8.95 -15.34 8.85
N PHE A 24 -9.56 -14.15 8.80
CA PHE A 24 -9.93 -13.53 7.53
C PHE A 24 -8.89 -12.54 7.03
N LEU A 25 -8.12 -11.87 7.89
CA LEU A 25 -7.15 -10.83 7.51
C LEU A 25 -7.81 -9.76 6.64
N PRO A 26 -8.70 -8.93 7.20
CA PRO A 26 -9.37 -7.83 6.48
C PRO A 26 -8.38 -6.73 6.07
N ARG A 27 -8.80 -5.83 5.18
CA ARG A 27 -7.97 -4.68 4.75
C ARG A 27 -7.76 -3.62 5.83
N LYS A 28 -8.68 -3.54 6.79
CA LYS A 28 -8.62 -2.61 7.93
C LYS A 28 -8.39 -3.45 9.18
N LEU A 29 -7.20 -3.36 9.74
CA LEU A 29 -6.79 -4.01 10.99
C LEU A 29 -6.69 -2.95 12.11
N SER A 30 -6.64 -3.39 13.36
CA SER A 30 -6.66 -2.52 14.55
C SER A 30 -5.46 -1.56 14.63
N GLY A 31 -4.33 -1.92 14.00
CA GLY A 31 -3.07 -1.15 14.04
C GLY A 31 -2.35 -1.17 15.39
N ALA A 32 -2.89 -1.91 16.36
CA ALA A 32 -2.32 -2.18 17.67
C ALA A 32 -2.42 -3.69 17.96
N ASP A 33 -1.44 -4.21 18.69
CA ASP A 33 -1.41 -5.61 19.11
C ASP A 33 -2.72 -6.02 19.82
N ASP A 34 -3.32 -7.11 19.35
CA ASP A 34 -4.56 -7.71 19.88
C ASP A 34 -4.33 -9.08 20.52
N ALA A 35 -3.06 -9.49 20.67
CA ALA A 35 -2.66 -10.74 21.30
C ALA A 35 -2.97 -10.74 22.81
N SER A 36 -3.64 -11.80 23.26
CA SER A 36 -3.82 -12.10 24.68
C SER A 36 -4.06 -13.59 24.85
N ARG A 37 -3.67 -14.14 26.01
CA ARG A 37 -3.92 -15.57 26.32
C ARG A 37 -5.39 -15.97 26.18
N LYS A 38 -6.30 -15.05 26.51
CA LYS A 38 -7.75 -15.26 26.37
C LYS A 38 -8.17 -15.37 24.90
N ASN A 39 -7.68 -14.46 24.06
CA ASN A 39 -8.00 -14.45 22.63
C ASN A 39 -7.37 -15.66 21.90
N GLU A 40 -6.14 -16.01 22.27
CA GLU A 40 -5.42 -17.18 21.76
C GLU A 40 -6.09 -18.49 22.15
N GLY A 41 -6.49 -18.64 23.42
CA GLY A 41 -7.25 -19.80 23.89
C GLY A 41 -8.58 -19.93 23.15
N LEU A 42 -9.31 -18.83 22.98
CA LEU A 42 -10.57 -18.81 22.24
C LEU A 42 -10.38 -19.21 20.77
N LEU A 43 -9.30 -18.76 20.11
CA LEU A 43 -8.97 -19.19 18.76
C LEU A 43 -8.75 -20.70 18.68
N LEU A 44 -7.98 -21.27 19.61
CA LEU A 44 -7.75 -22.72 19.66
C LEU A 44 -9.04 -23.49 19.91
N ASP A 45 -9.85 -23.09 20.89
CA ASP A 45 -11.13 -23.72 21.20
C ASP A 45 -12.07 -23.66 19.99
N PHE A 46 -12.10 -22.53 19.30
CA PHE A 46 -12.90 -22.35 18.09
C PHE A 46 -12.44 -23.30 16.95
N VAL A 47 -11.13 -23.46 16.77
CA VAL A 47 -10.56 -24.40 15.79
C VAL A 47 -10.89 -25.85 16.18
N LEU A 48 -10.73 -26.23 17.45
CA LEU A 48 -11.01 -27.57 17.95
C LEU A 48 -12.48 -27.94 17.80
N GLN A 49 -13.40 -27.06 18.20
CA GLN A 49 -14.85 -27.27 18.02
C GLN A 49 -15.20 -27.38 16.53
N SER A 50 -14.56 -26.57 15.68
CA SER A 50 -14.78 -26.64 14.23
C SER A 50 -14.25 -27.95 13.63
N LEU A 51 -13.11 -28.47 14.11
CA LEU A 51 -12.59 -29.78 13.69
C LEU A 51 -13.53 -30.92 14.07
N GLN A 52 -14.06 -30.90 15.30
CA GLN A 52 -15.04 -31.89 15.76
C GLN A 52 -16.29 -31.91 14.89
N ARG A 53 -16.78 -30.72 14.46
CA ARG A 53 -17.92 -30.61 13.55
C ARG A 53 -17.60 -30.98 12.10
N PHE A 54 -16.34 -30.81 11.68
CA PHE A 54 -15.90 -31.11 10.32
C PHE A 54 -15.77 -32.62 10.08
N LEU A 55 -15.35 -33.37 11.11
CA LEU A 55 -15.22 -34.83 11.07
C LEU A 55 -16.12 -35.50 12.13
N PRO A 56 -17.45 -35.41 12.00
CA PRO A 56 -18.33 -36.17 12.86
C PRO A 56 -18.02 -37.66 12.65
N ASP A 57 -17.91 -38.42 13.74
CA ASP A 57 -17.68 -39.87 13.75
C ASP A 57 -16.23 -40.37 13.46
N ARG A 58 -15.25 -39.49 13.20
CA ARG A 58 -13.81 -39.87 13.16
C ARG A 58 -13.10 -39.72 14.52
N HIS A 59 -13.83 -39.90 15.62
CA HIS A 59 -13.24 -40.02 16.95
C HIS A 59 -12.68 -41.43 17.18
N ASP A 60 -11.85 -41.92 16.25
CA ASP A 60 -11.19 -43.19 16.46
C ASP A 60 -10.04 -42.99 17.45
N ALA A 61 -10.31 -43.32 18.72
CA ALA A 61 -9.30 -43.30 19.76
C ALA A 61 -8.09 -44.18 19.39
N LYS A 62 -8.25 -45.22 18.55
CA LYS A 62 -7.12 -46.00 18.04
C LYS A 62 -6.29 -45.20 17.05
N ALA A 63 -6.88 -44.41 16.16
CA ALA A 63 -6.14 -43.55 15.22
C ALA A 63 -5.38 -42.42 15.94
N ILE A 64 -6.00 -41.80 16.96
CA ILE A 64 -5.36 -40.78 17.81
C ILE A 64 -4.19 -41.38 18.59
N ASN A 65 -4.34 -42.59 19.12
CA ASN A 65 -3.27 -43.32 19.83
C ASN A 65 -2.20 -43.90 18.89
N ALA A 66 -2.51 -44.11 17.61
CA ALA A 66 -1.58 -44.67 16.63
C ALA A 66 -0.50 -43.68 16.20
N ALA A 67 -0.81 -42.37 16.17
CA ALA A 67 0.14 -41.32 15.77
C ALA A 67 -0.06 -40.05 16.62
N PRO A 68 0.32 -40.06 17.91
CA PRO A 68 0.17 -38.90 18.77
C PRO A 68 1.07 -37.76 18.31
N VAL A 69 0.50 -36.55 18.27
CA VAL A 69 1.19 -35.31 17.91
C VAL A 69 0.98 -34.30 19.03
N ALA A 70 2.07 -33.71 19.52
CA ALA A 70 2.05 -32.59 20.44
C ALA A 70 2.59 -31.33 19.74
N VAL A 71 1.93 -30.21 19.94
CA VAL A 71 2.29 -28.93 19.34
C VAL A 71 2.54 -27.94 20.47
N LEU A 72 3.77 -27.44 20.58
CA LEU A 72 4.19 -26.54 21.65
C LEU A 72 4.57 -25.19 21.07
N GLN A 73 3.98 -24.12 21.57
CA GLN A 73 4.45 -22.75 21.31
C GLN A 73 5.49 -22.40 22.38
N ILE A 74 6.67 -21.97 21.95
CA ILE A 74 7.73 -21.44 22.81
C ILE A 74 7.69 -19.92 22.68
N THR A 75 6.90 -19.29 23.56
CA THR A 75 6.47 -17.89 23.39
C THR A 75 7.62 -16.90 23.38
N GLU A 76 8.57 -17.03 24.31
CA GLU A 76 9.72 -16.12 24.42
C GLU A 76 10.80 -16.33 23.36
N GLN A 77 10.68 -17.36 22.51
CA GLN A 77 11.68 -17.72 21.49
C GLN A 77 11.11 -17.70 20.08
N ASN A 78 9.94 -17.09 19.84
CA ASN A 78 9.33 -16.99 18.52
C ASN A 78 9.30 -18.34 17.75
N ALA A 79 9.08 -19.44 18.46
CA ALA A 79 9.28 -20.76 17.90
C ALA A 79 8.15 -21.72 18.28
N GLY A 80 7.90 -22.69 17.42
CA GLY A 80 7.04 -23.82 17.65
C GLY A 80 7.84 -25.12 17.63
N VAL A 81 7.46 -26.08 18.46
CA VAL A 81 8.00 -27.44 18.44
C VAL A 81 6.85 -28.41 18.20
N LEU A 82 6.91 -29.11 17.08
CA LEU A 82 5.99 -30.18 16.72
C LEU A 82 6.67 -31.52 17.07
N ILE A 83 6.05 -32.28 17.98
CA ILE A 83 6.54 -33.58 18.42
C ILE A 83 5.58 -34.62 17.88
N SER A 84 6.05 -35.51 17.03
CA SER A 84 5.23 -36.57 16.45
C SER A 84 5.89 -37.93 16.64
N ARG A 85 5.09 -38.96 16.92
CA ARG A 85 5.57 -40.34 16.97
C ARG A 85 5.20 -41.06 15.68
N TYR A 86 6.18 -41.74 15.10
CA TYR A 86 5.96 -42.67 14.00
C TYR A 86 6.74 -43.95 14.28
N ALA A 87 6.03 -45.08 14.36
CA ALA A 87 6.60 -46.37 14.74
C ALA A 87 7.42 -46.30 16.05
N ASP A 88 8.72 -46.63 15.97
CA ASP A 88 9.68 -46.67 17.08
C ASP A 88 10.58 -45.43 17.16
N ALA A 89 10.15 -44.32 16.57
CA ALA A 89 10.85 -43.05 16.62
C ALA A 89 9.93 -41.87 16.97
N VAL A 90 10.52 -40.85 17.58
CA VAL A 90 9.89 -39.58 17.91
C VAL A 90 10.63 -38.47 17.16
N TYR A 91 9.88 -37.68 16.41
CA TYR A 91 10.38 -36.59 15.60
C TYR A 91 10.07 -35.27 16.30
N PHE A 92 11.12 -34.47 16.50
CA PHE A 92 11.03 -33.09 16.95
C PHE A 92 11.25 -32.19 15.74
N GLU A 93 10.28 -31.35 15.43
CA GLU A 93 10.34 -30.45 14.28
C GLU A 93 10.18 -29.01 14.74
N MET A 94 11.16 -28.17 14.42
CA MET A 94 11.25 -26.80 14.91
C MET A 94 10.72 -25.84 13.85
N LEU A 95 9.92 -24.88 14.29
CA LEU A 95 9.21 -23.93 13.45
C LEU A 95 9.53 -22.52 13.92
N GLU A 96 9.98 -21.63 13.04
CA GLU A 96 9.96 -20.18 13.32
C GLU A 96 8.52 -19.67 13.17
N LEU A 97 7.97 -18.87 14.09
CA LEU A 97 6.56 -18.47 14.01
C LEU A 97 6.35 -17.13 13.32
N SER A 98 7.03 -16.08 13.76
CA SER A 98 6.95 -14.74 13.16
C SER A 98 8.22 -14.45 12.35
N PRO A 99 8.10 -13.90 11.13
CA PRO A 99 9.24 -13.39 10.39
C PRO A 99 9.78 -12.09 11.00
N THR A 100 10.98 -11.67 10.59
CA THR A 100 11.53 -10.36 10.94
C THR A 100 10.74 -9.22 10.29
N ASN A 101 10.75 -8.04 10.92
CA ASN A 101 10.07 -6.87 10.38
C ASN A 101 10.61 -6.48 8.99
N GLU A 102 11.91 -6.62 8.79
CA GLU A 102 12.56 -6.42 7.50
C GLU A 102 12.05 -7.40 6.44
N ALA A 103 11.94 -8.69 6.76
CA ALA A 103 11.45 -9.68 5.80
C ALA A 103 10.01 -9.40 5.36
N VAL A 104 9.16 -8.89 6.25
CA VAL A 104 7.77 -8.49 5.92
C VAL A 104 7.74 -7.24 5.04
N THR A 105 8.51 -6.21 5.40
CA THR A 105 8.49 -4.90 4.73
C THR A 105 9.24 -4.88 3.40
N SER A 106 10.34 -5.62 3.27
CA SER A 106 11.16 -5.68 2.05
C SER A 106 10.59 -6.60 0.96
N THR A 107 9.76 -7.59 1.33
CA THR A 107 9.26 -8.58 0.38
C THR A 107 8.24 -7.97 -0.58
N ARG A 108 8.59 -7.91 -1.87
CA ARG A 108 7.64 -7.63 -2.95
C ARG A 108 6.79 -8.86 -3.25
N GLY A 109 5.48 -8.78 -3.03
CA GLY A 109 4.55 -9.85 -3.37
C GLY A 109 4.17 -10.73 -2.16
N ARG A 110 4.59 -11.99 -2.13
CA ARG A 110 4.25 -12.94 -1.05
C ARG A 110 5.50 -13.50 -0.40
N LEU A 111 5.64 -13.30 0.90
CA LEU A 111 6.68 -13.95 1.71
C LEU A 111 6.40 -15.46 1.77
N VAL A 112 7.31 -16.27 1.22
CA VAL A 112 7.20 -17.74 1.22
C VAL A 112 8.15 -18.30 2.26
N ARG A 113 7.61 -19.08 3.20
CA ARG A 113 8.34 -19.71 4.30
C ARG A 113 8.14 -21.23 4.25
N SER A 114 9.18 -21.96 4.64
CA SER A 114 9.20 -23.42 4.66
C SER A 114 9.07 -23.93 6.09
N PHE A 115 8.30 -25.00 6.29
CA PHE A 115 8.07 -25.59 7.59
C PHE A 115 8.15 -27.12 7.49
N PRO A 116 8.85 -27.82 8.40
CA PRO A 116 9.64 -27.26 9.49
C PRO A 116 10.97 -26.64 9.02
N THR A 117 11.59 -25.85 9.89
CA THR A 117 12.93 -25.29 9.68
C THR A 117 13.98 -26.39 9.74
N ASN A 118 13.86 -27.28 10.74
CA ASN A 118 14.68 -28.48 10.87
C ASN A 118 13.93 -29.56 11.67
N ALA A 119 14.45 -30.78 11.63
CA ALA A 119 13.89 -31.91 12.35
C ALA A 119 14.98 -32.84 12.91
N VAL A 120 14.69 -33.44 14.06
CA VAL A 120 15.55 -34.41 14.74
C VAL A 120 14.72 -35.64 15.12
N GLU A 121 15.25 -36.81 14.80
CA GLU A 121 14.69 -38.10 15.20
C GLU A 121 15.38 -38.61 16.47
N ILE A 122 14.56 -38.97 17.46
CA ILE A 122 14.95 -39.58 18.73
C ILE A 122 14.34 -40.98 18.80
N SER A 123 15.13 -41.97 19.24
CA SER A 123 14.63 -43.34 19.40
C SER A 123 13.56 -43.40 20.49
N LEU A 124 12.53 -44.23 20.29
CA LEU A 124 11.46 -44.38 21.27
C LEU A 124 11.94 -44.88 22.65
N PRO A 125 12.93 -45.79 22.77
CA PRO A 125 13.47 -46.19 24.07
C PRO A 125 14.09 -45.01 24.84
N LEU A 126 14.85 -44.16 24.16
CA LEU A 126 15.43 -42.97 24.78
C LEU A 126 14.35 -41.96 25.18
N PHE A 127 13.38 -41.72 24.32
CA PHE A 127 12.26 -40.82 24.63
C PHE A 127 11.42 -41.31 25.81
N ARG A 128 11.29 -42.63 26.04
CA ARG A 128 10.58 -43.18 27.19
C ARG A 128 11.33 -43.01 28.52
N SER A 129 12.64 -42.78 28.47
CA SER A 129 13.43 -42.48 29.68
C SER A 129 12.84 -41.30 30.44
N GLU A 130 12.65 -41.48 31.75
CA GLU A 130 12.19 -40.40 32.62
C GLU A 130 13.20 -39.25 32.66
N ALA A 131 14.49 -39.56 32.76
CA ALA A 131 15.55 -38.55 32.76
C ALA A 131 15.52 -37.68 31.49
N PHE A 132 15.37 -38.30 30.31
CA PHE A 132 15.30 -37.57 29.05
C PHE A 132 14.06 -36.66 29.00
N ARG A 133 12.87 -37.18 29.31
CA ARG A 133 11.62 -36.39 29.31
C ARG A 133 11.69 -35.23 30.30
N MET A 134 12.27 -35.45 31.48
CA MET A 134 12.45 -34.42 32.49
C MET A 134 13.39 -33.30 32.01
N VAL A 135 14.50 -33.63 31.37
CA VAL A 135 15.43 -32.64 30.82
C VAL A 135 14.76 -31.83 29.70
N ILE A 136 14.11 -32.49 28.75
CA ILE A 136 13.43 -31.82 27.63
C ILE A 136 12.29 -30.92 28.13
N ALA A 137 11.45 -31.41 29.04
CA ALA A 137 10.36 -30.62 29.60
C ALA A 137 10.90 -29.39 30.34
N LYS A 138 11.88 -29.55 31.24
CA LYS A 138 12.51 -28.43 31.96
C LYS A 138 13.16 -27.42 31.01
N THR A 139 13.83 -27.90 29.96
CA THR A 139 14.50 -27.05 28.97
C THR A 139 13.50 -26.23 28.18
N LEU A 140 12.46 -26.85 27.62
CA LEU A 140 11.42 -26.16 26.86
C LEU A 140 10.60 -25.21 27.74
N THR A 141 10.27 -25.60 28.98
CA THR A 141 9.61 -24.71 29.94
C THR A 141 10.46 -23.48 30.23
N LYS A 142 11.75 -23.66 30.49
CA LYS A 142 12.68 -22.55 30.74
C LYS A 142 12.79 -21.63 29.53
N MET A 143 12.97 -22.19 28.33
CA MET A 143 13.06 -21.43 27.07
C MET A 143 11.76 -20.67 26.78
N SER A 144 10.59 -21.21 27.14
CA SER A 144 9.30 -20.54 26.96
C SER A 144 9.03 -19.42 27.96
N GLN A 145 9.83 -19.28 29.02
CA GLN A 145 9.64 -18.28 30.09
C GLN A 145 10.74 -17.23 30.13
N GLN A 146 11.93 -17.54 29.61
CA GLN A 146 13.09 -16.67 29.67
C GLN A 146 13.31 -15.99 28.33
N SER A 147 13.29 -14.66 28.32
CA SER A 147 13.72 -13.88 27.15
C SER A 147 15.22 -13.62 27.23
N LEU A 148 15.93 -13.69 26.10
CA LEU A 148 17.34 -13.34 26.00
C LEU A 148 17.49 -11.99 25.30
N ARG A 149 18.52 -11.22 25.66
CA ARG A 149 18.75 -9.91 25.03
C ARG A 149 19.37 -10.07 23.65
N GLU A 150 20.22 -11.09 23.50
CA GLU A 150 20.95 -11.44 22.30
C GLU A 150 20.03 -11.83 21.14
N THR A 151 18.84 -12.37 21.45
CA THR A 151 17.83 -12.75 20.44
C THR A 151 16.87 -11.61 20.09
N LYS A 152 16.95 -10.47 20.79
CA LYS A 152 16.15 -9.27 20.52
C LYS A 152 17.03 -8.28 19.76
N GLN A 153 16.97 -8.30 18.43
CA GLN A 153 17.62 -7.28 17.62
C GLN A 153 17.00 -5.90 17.94
N LYS A 154 17.84 -4.96 18.36
CA LYS A 154 17.47 -3.55 18.51
C LYS A 154 17.71 -2.83 17.19
N GLN A 155 16.69 -2.19 16.63
CA GLN A 155 16.92 -1.16 15.62
C GLN A 155 17.45 0.09 16.33
N ARG A 156 18.67 0.52 15.96
CA ARG A 156 19.22 1.82 16.39
C ARG A 156 18.45 2.93 15.68
N GLY A 157 17.49 3.55 16.37
CA GLY A 157 17.01 4.87 16.00
C GLY A 157 18.13 5.91 16.15
N ASN A 158 18.17 6.90 15.24
CA ASN A 158 19.09 8.03 15.33
C ASN A 158 19.06 8.67 16.73
N GLN A 159 20.23 9.07 17.21
CA GLN A 159 20.59 9.42 18.60
C GLN A 159 19.85 10.62 19.23
N GLU A 160 18.73 11.11 18.69
CA GLU A 160 18.10 12.35 19.18
C GLU A 160 16.66 12.21 19.69
N LYS A 161 16.07 11.00 19.75
CA LYS A 161 14.80 10.78 20.44
C LYS A 161 14.79 9.46 21.21
N GLU A 162 15.08 9.52 22.50
CA GLU A 162 14.99 8.41 23.47
C GLU A 162 13.54 7.98 23.80
N GLN A 163 12.57 8.14 22.90
CA GLN A 163 11.21 7.66 23.12
C GLN A 163 10.79 6.73 21.99
N GLU A 164 10.62 5.46 22.37
CA GLU A 164 10.14 4.29 21.61
C GLU A 164 11.21 3.49 20.83
N GLU A 165 12.00 2.71 21.60
CA GLU A 165 12.72 1.55 21.06
C GLU A 165 11.70 0.56 20.45
N THR A 166 11.67 0.45 19.12
CA THR A 166 10.88 -0.56 18.41
C THR A 166 11.55 -1.92 18.54
N VAL A 167 10.92 -2.83 19.29
CA VAL A 167 11.38 -4.22 19.45
C VAL A 167 11.07 -5.00 18.18
N ASP A 168 12.10 -5.50 17.48
CA ASP A 168 11.93 -6.41 16.34
C ASP A 168 11.54 -7.83 16.82
N THR A 169 11.08 -8.66 15.90
CA THR A 169 10.72 -10.06 16.17
C THR A 169 11.92 -10.81 16.78
N THR A 170 11.67 -11.60 17.83
CA THR A 170 12.73 -12.40 18.48
C THR A 170 13.28 -13.48 17.54
N ASP A 171 14.60 -13.61 17.48
CA ASP A 171 15.28 -14.64 16.71
C ASP A 171 15.01 -16.04 17.32
N PRO A 172 14.54 -17.03 16.54
CA PRO A 172 14.21 -18.36 17.04
C PRO A 172 15.43 -19.27 17.34
N MET A 173 16.68 -18.79 17.18
CA MET A 173 17.93 -19.57 17.28
C MET A 173 18.02 -20.45 18.53
N ILE A 174 17.41 -20.06 19.65
CA ILE A 174 17.43 -20.86 20.88
C ILE A 174 16.71 -22.20 20.69
N ILE A 175 15.66 -22.22 19.87
CA ILE A 175 14.94 -23.45 19.52
C ILE A 175 15.49 -24.04 18.22
N THR A 176 15.64 -23.25 17.17
CA THR A 176 16.06 -23.75 15.85
C THR A 176 17.52 -24.18 15.80
N GLU A 177 18.39 -23.67 16.66
CA GLU A 177 19.82 -24.00 16.65
C GLU A 177 20.26 -24.69 17.94
N LEU A 178 20.12 -24.03 19.10
CA LEU A 178 20.63 -24.56 20.38
C LEU A 178 19.90 -25.82 20.81
N PHE A 179 18.58 -25.77 20.97
CA PHE A 179 17.78 -26.94 21.35
C PHE A 179 17.87 -28.06 20.31
N THR A 180 17.89 -27.71 19.03
CA THR A 180 18.10 -28.65 17.93
C THR A 180 19.46 -29.36 18.06
N SER A 181 20.52 -28.63 18.40
CA SER A 181 21.86 -29.21 18.61
C SER A 181 21.92 -30.12 19.82
N MET A 182 21.24 -29.76 20.92
CA MET A 182 21.10 -30.63 22.10
C MET A 182 20.42 -31.95 21.73
N LEU A 183 19.34 -31.90 20.95
CA LEU A 183 18.63 -33.09 20.51
C LEU A 183 19.46 -33.94 19.53
N ARG A 184 20.23 -33.31 18.64
CA ARG A 184 21.14 -34.02 17.73
C ARG A 184 22.21 -34.82 18.47
N GLY A 185 22.70 -34.34 19.61
CA GLY A 185 23.62 -35.12 20.46
C GLY A 185 23.02 -36.42 21.00
N CYS A 186 21.68 -36.50 21.06
CA CYS A 186 20.92 -37.65 21.56
C CYS A 186 20.22 -38.45 20.45
N GLY A 187 20.35 -38.06 19.19
CA GLY A 187 19.56 -38.58 18.08
C GLY A 187 20.22 -38.34 16.72
N LYS A 188 19.41 -38.22 15.68
CA LYS A 188 19.90 -37.93 14.32
C LYS A 188 19.09 -36.83 13.65
N ALA A 189 19.79 -35.95 12.92
CA ALA A 189 19.13 -34.96 12.08
C ALA A 189 18.44 -35.66 10.91
N VAL A 190 17.21 -35.25 10.58
CA VAL A 190 16.42 -35.85 9.50
C VAL A 190 15.79 -34.78 8.62
N SER A 191 15.59 -35.12 7.35
CA SER A 191 14.81 -34.30 6.44
C SER A 191 13.33 -34.62 6.61
N ALA A 192 12.58 -33.74 7.26
CA ALA A 192 11.14 -33.90 7.38
C ALA A 192 10.41 -33.57 6.08
N GLN A 193 9.28 -34.22 5.83
CA GLN A 193 8.35 -33.81 4.78
C GLN A 193 7.76 -32.45 5.16
N GLY A 194 8.27 -31.41 4.51
CA GLY A 194 7.90 -30.04 4.77
C GLY A 194 6.78 -29.52 3.87
N ILE A 195 6.25 -28.37 4.25
CA ILE A 195 5.29 -27.57 3.50
C ILE A 195 5.86 -26.18 3.23
N ARG A 196 5.49 -25.60 2.10
CA ARG A 196 5.73 -24.19 1.80
C ARG A 196 4.44 -23.41 1.99
N LYS A 197 4.50 -22.31 2.73
CA LYS A 197 3.37 -21.41 2.96
C LYS A 197 3.71 -20.00 2.55
N SER A 198 2.78 -19.35 1.85
CA SER A 198 2.78 -17.89 1.74
C SER A 198 2.30 -17.30 3.06
N THR A 199 3.21 -16.73 3.83
CA THR A 199 2.89 -16.01 5.06
C THR A 199 2.47 -14.60 4.68
N ARG A 200 1.20 -14.28 4.95
CA ARG A 200 0.68 -12.92 4.88
C ARG A 200 0.72 -12.37 6.29
N ASP A 201 1.71 -11.52 6.52
CA ASP A 201 1.86 -10.69 7.70
C ASP A 201 1.78 -9.24 7.27
N GLU A 202 1.24 -8.39 8.14
CA GLU A 202 1.20 -6.94 7.97
C GLU A 202 1.69 -6.34 9.27
N ILE A 203 2.62 -5.40 9.21
CA ILE A 203 3.11 -4.66 10.37
C ILE A 203 2.43 -3.30 10.28
N ILE A 204 1.37 -3.14 11.07
CA ILE A 204 0.58 -1.91 11.07
C ILE A 204 0.78 -1.25 12.42
N TRP A 205 1.19 0.01 12.37
CA TRP A 205 1.42 0.82 13.54
C TRP A 205 0.41 1.97 13.58
N LYS A 206 -0.29 2.11 14.72
CA LYS A 206 -1.20 3.21 14.98
C LYS A 206 -1.13 3.61 16.45
N ASP A 207 -0.22 4.52 16.76
CA ASP A 207 -0.05 5.13 18.09
C ASP A 207 -0.05 4.10 19.24
N SER A 208 0.62 2.96 19.04
CA SER A 208 0.62 1.82 19.97
C SER A 208 2.04 1.38 20.35
N LYS A 209 2.22 0.83 21.57
CA LYS A 209 3.53 0.37 22.05
C LYS A 209 4.13 -0.79 21.24
N ALA A 210 3.28 -1.58 20.60
CA ALA A 210 3.66 -2.67 19.71
C ALA A 210 2.78 -2.62 18.45
N PRO A 211 3.36 -2.88 17.26
CA PRO A 211 2.59 -2.95 16.03
C PRO A 211 1.65 -4.16 16.07
N TRP A 212 0.55 -4.08 15.32
CA TRP A 212 -0.24 -5.28 15.04
C TRP A 212 0.60 -6.22 14.16
N GLN A 213 0.70 -7.49 14.57
CA GLN A 213 1.24 -8.59 13.79
C GLN A 213 0.25 -9.76 13.83
N ARG A 214 0.34 -10.65 12.84
CA ARG A 214 -0.54 -11.83 12.84
C ARG A 214 -0.12 -12.83 13.92
N SER A 215 -1.09 -13.46 14.57
CA SER A 215 -0.86 -14.37 15.70
C SER A 215 0.15 -15.50 15.37
N PRO A 216 1.26 -15.61 16.13
CA PRO A 216 2.23 -16.70 15.99
C PRO A 216 1.59 -18.07 16.25
N LEU A 217 0.73 -18.16 17.27
CA LEU A 217 -0.05 -19.35 17.61
C LEU A 217 -0.97 -19.77 16.46
N TRP A 218 -1.58 -18.81 15.77
CA TRP A 218 -2.41 -19.11 14.60
C TRP A 218 -1.61 -19.71 13.45
N LEU A 219 -0.38 -19.22 13.21
CA LEU A 219 0.50 -19.85 12.23
C LEU A 219 0.87 -21.27 12.66
N LEU A 220 1.29 -21.45 13.92
CA LEU A 220 1.64 -22.76 14.48
C LEU A 220 0.49 -23.77 14.29
N THR A 221 -0.72 -23.38 14.68
CA THR A 221 -1.93 -24.21 14.52
C THR A 221 -2.17 -24.58 13.07
N ARG A 222 -2.08 -23.62 12.14
CA ARG A 222 -2.24 -23.89 10.70
C ARG A 222 -1.16 -24.79 10.13
N VAL A 223 0.08 -24.67 10.59
CA VAL A 223 1.22 -25.50 10.17
C VAL A 223 1.02 -26.93 10.69
N ALA A 224 0.75 -27.08 11.98
CA ALA A 224 0.50 -28.37 12.61
C ALA A 224 -0.68 -29.12 11.96
N LEU A 225 -1.82 -28.43 11.73
CA LEU A 225 -2.97 -29.03 11.06
C LEU A 225 -2.64 -29.49 9.64
N GLN A 226 -1.96 -28.65 8.85
CA GLN A 226 -1.61 -29.02 7.48
C GLN A 226 -0.62 -30.19 7.46
N LEU A 227 0.46 -30.14 8.25
CA LEU A 227 1.45 -31.22 8.31
C LEU A 227 0.80 -32.53 8.75
N THR A 228 -0.03 -32.49 9.79
CA THR A 228 -0.71 -33.68 10.31
C THR A 228 -1.67 -34.24 9.26
N MET A 229 -2.52 -33.41 8.65
CA MET A 229 -3.47 -33.86 7.63
C MET A 229 -2.76 -34.42 6.40
N THR A 230 -1.75 -33.71 5.85
CA THR A 230 -1.01 -34.16 4.66
C THR A 230 -0.26 -35.47 4.88
N ARG A 231 0.22 -35.75 6.11
CA ARG A 231 0.93 -37.01 6.43
C ARG A 231 -0.01 -38.20 6.60
N HIS A 232 -1.26 -37.95 6.95
CA HIS A 232 -2.28 -39.00 7.17
C HIS A 232 -3.24 -39.16 5.98
N SER A 233 -3.20 -38.23 5.03
CA SER A 233 -4.05 -38.23 3.85
C SER A 233 -3.35 -38.89 2.67
N LYS A 234 -4.13 -39.45 1.72
CA LYS A 234 -3.58 -39.92 0.44
C LYS A 234 -3.14 -38.69 -0.38
N ALA A 235 -2.23 -38.87 -1.34
CA ALA A 235 -1.54 -37.78 -2.05
C ALA A 235 -2.46 -36.77 -2.78
N GLU A 236 -3.72 -37.11 -3.02
CA GLU A 236 -4.73 -36.26 -3.70
C GLU A 236 -5.74 -35.61 -2.75
N ASP A 237 -5.63 -35.83 -1.44
CA ASP A 237 -6.64 -35.41 -0.47
C ASP A 237 -6.41 -33.96 0.00
N ASP A 238 -7.34 -33.08 -0.37
CA ASP A 238 -7.34 -31.65 -0.05
C ASP A 238 -7.98 -31.33 1.33
N THR A 239 -8.14 -32.33 2.21
CA THR A 239 -8.77 -32.24 3.56
C THR A 239 -8.38 -30.98 4.34
N TYR A 240 -7.11 -30.56 4.35
CA TYR A 240 -6.70 -29.33 5.04
C TYR A 240 -7.36 -28.08 4.45
N LYS A 241 -7.43 -27.97 3.13
CA LYS A 241 -8.02 -26.81 2.47
C LYS A 241 -9.54 -26.80 2.63
N GLU A 242 -10.17 -27.98 2.61
CA GLU A 242 -11.60 -28.18 2.90
C GLU A 242 -11.92 -27.74 4.33
N PHE A 243 -11.16 -28.24 5.31
CA PHE A 243 -11.29 -27.83 6.71
C PHE A 243 -11.13 -26.31 6.87
N MET A 244 -10.14 -25.70 6.22
CA MET A 244 -9.96 -24.25 6.28
C MET A 244 -11.16 -23.48 5.73
N ALA A 245 -11.80 -23.96 4.65
CA ALA A 245 -13.03 -23.35 4.14
C ALA A 245 -14.19 -23.51 5.13
N PHE A 246 -14.31 -24.69 5.74
CA PHE A 246 -15.32 -24.97 6.76
C PHE A 246 -15.13 -24.13 8.03
N LEU A 247 -13.92 -24.02 8.54
CA LEU A 247 -13.56 -23.20 9.71
C LEU A 247 -13.93 -21.73 9.47
N MET A 248 -13.61 -21.18 8.30
CA MET A 248 -14.01 -19.82 7.94
C MET A 248 -15.54 -19.69 7.86
N ALA A 249 -16.25 -20.69 7.33
CA ALA A 249 -17.71 -20.67 7.33
C ALA A 249 -18.29 -20.73 8.74
N GLN A 250 -17.73 -21.52 9.67
CA GLN A 250 -18.16 -21.51 11.07
C GLN A 250 -17.99 -20.13 11.70
N ALA A 251 -16.90 -19.40 11.38
CA ALA A 251 -16.70 -18.05 11.89
C ALA A 251 -17.73 -17.07 11.32
N LEU A 252 -18.07 -17.21 10.02
CA LEU A 252 -19.17 -16.46 9.41
C LEU A 252 -20.53 -16.79 10.05
N HIS A 253 -20.75 -18.06 10.40
CA HIS A 253 -21.95 -18.47 11.11
C HIS A 253 -22.07 -17.78 12.47
N ALA A 254 -20.99 -17.74 13.25
CA ALA A 254 -20.93 -16.99 14.50
C ALA A 254 -21.20 -15.49 14.27
N ALA A 255 -20.62 -14.90 13.21
CA ALA A 255 -20.85 -13.50 12.84
C ALA A 255 -22.32 -13.18 12.57
N ASN A 256 -23.05 -14.08 11.90
CA ASN A 256 -24.47 -13.94 11.61
C ASN A 256 -25.35 -14.03 12.87
N GLN A 257 -24.91 -14.74 13.91
CA GLN A 257 -25.67 -14.85 15.17
C GLN A 257 -25.53 -13.59 16.04
N GLN A 258 -24.47 -12.82 15.84
CA GLN A 258 -24.21 -11.59 16.56
C GLN A 258 -25.08 -10.44 16.01
N GLN A 259 -25.95 -9.88 16.85
CA GLN A 259 -26.88 -8.81 16.45
C GLN A 259 -26.16 -7.54 15.95
N LYS A 260 -24.93 -7.27 16.44
CA LYS A 260 -24.19 -6.02 16.19
C LYS A 260 -23.11 -6.14 15.09
N THR A 261 -23.00 -7.25 14.38
CA THR A 261 -22.02 -7.37 13.28
C THR A 261 -22.45 -6.51 12.09
N SER A 262 -21.56 -5.67 11.59
CA SER A 262 -21.83 -4.80 10.44
C SER A 262 -21.94 -5.57 9.12
N SER A 263 -22.69 -5.03 8.17
CA SER A 263 -22.99 -5.70 6.90
C SER A 263 -21.76 -5.89 6.01
N ASP A 264 -20.80 -4.98 6.07
CA ASP A 264 -19.51 -5.07 5.37
C ASP A 264 -18.66 -6.24 5.89
N VAL A 265 -18.59 -6.47 7.20
CA VAL A 265 -17.88 -7.61 7.80
C VAL A 265 -18.46 -8.93 7.32
N ILE A 266 -19.79 -9.09 7.38
CA ILE A 266 -20.49 -10.30 6.89
C ILE A 266 -20.22 -10.50 5.39
N LYS A 267 -20.28 -9.43 4.59
CA LYS A 267 -20.01 -9.49 3.15
C LYS A 267 -18.56 -9.90 2.84
N VAL A 268 -17.59 -9.35 3.56
CA VAL A 268 -16.17 -9.69 3.41
C VAL A 268 -15.94 -11.16 3.75
N MET A 269 -16.47 -11.63 4.88
CA MET A 269 -16.34 -13.01 5.32
C MET A 269 -16.98 -13.97 4.32
N SER A 270 -18.23 -13.74 3.92
CA SER A 270 -18.95 -14.55 2.93
C SER A 270 -18.21 -14.61 1.58
N THR A 271 -17.66 -13.48 1.12
CA THR A 271 -16.86 -13.42 -0.11
C THR A 271 -15.57 -14.23 0.02
N LYS A 272 -14.88 -14.15 1.17
CA LYS A 272 -13.64 -14.91 1.39
C LYS A 272 -13.87 -16.41 1.52
N VAL A 273 -14.97 -16.83 2.16
CA VAL A 273 -15.41 -18.24 2.20
C VAL A 273 -15.69 -18.74 0.78
N SER A 274 -16.51 -18.00 0.02
CA SER A 274 -16.87 -18.37 -1.36
C SER A 274 -15.65 -18.47 -2.27
N LYS A 275 -14.70 -17.52 -2.18
CA LYS A 275 -13.42 -17.54 -2.91
C LYS A 275 -12.49 -18.67 -2.46
N ARG A 276 -12.61 -19.16 -1.23
CA ARG A 276 -11.83 -20.32 -0.76
C ARG A 276 -12.40 -21.60 -1.35
N LEU A 277 -13.73 -21.70 -1.38
CA LEU A 277 -14.44 -22.83 -1.97
C LEU A 277 -14.15 -22.95 -3.47
N SER A 278 -14.19 -21.83 -4.22
CA SER A 278 -13.88 -21.82 -5.65
C SER A 278 -12.44 -22.21 -6.01
N LYS A 279 -11.53 -22.25 -5.04
CA LYS A 279 -10.13 -22.67 -5.23
C LYS A 279 -9.91 -24.16 -4.99
N LEU A 280 -10.92 -24.85 -4.48
CA LEU A 280 -10.94 -26.31 -4.39
C LEU A 280 -11.38 -26.81 -5.77
N HIS A 281 -10.46 -27.37 -6.56
CA HIS A 281 -10.75 -27.79 -7.93
C HIS A 281 -11.69 -29.01 -7.97
N SER A 282 -11.63 -29.87 -6.95
CA SER A 282 -12.47 -31.05 -6.80
C SER A 282 -12.72 -31.33 -5.31
N PRO A 283 -13.58 -30.53 -4.63
CA PRO A 283 -13.87 -30.75 -3.22
C PRO A 283 -14.59 -32.09 -3.01
N SER A 284 -14.29 -32.76 -1.89
CA SER A 284 -15.03 -33.93 -1.46
C SER A 284 -16.51 -33.57 -1.21
N ASP A 285 -17.42 -34.37 -1.75
CA ASP A 285 -18.82 -34.25 -1.40
C ASP A 285 -19.02 -34.77 0.02
N GLY A 286 -19.49 -33.89 0.91
CA GLY A 286 -19.68 -34.23 2.32
C GLY A 286 -20.57 -33.25 3.09
N PRO A 287 -20.98 -33.61 4.33
CA PRO A 287 -21.84 -32.77 5.17
C PRO A 287 -21.26 -31.38 5.44
N TRP A 288 -19.93 -31.26 5.48
CA TRP A 288 -19.23 -30.00 5.64
C TRP A 288 -19.57 -29.01 4.53
N LEU A 289 -19.66 -29.46 3.28
CA LEU A 289 -19.94 -28.61 2.12
C LEU A 289 -21.37 -28.07 2.14
N LEU A 290 -22.34 -28.93 2.51
CA LEU A 290 -23.73 -28.52 2.71
C LEU A 290 -23.86 -27.48 3.83
N SER A 291 -23.12 -27.65 4.91
CA SER A 291 -23.06 -26.70 6.02
C SER A 291 -22.54 -25.33 5.55
N ILE A 292 -21.45 -25.29 4.78
CA ILE A 292 -20.94 -24.04 4.18
C ILE A 292 -22.01 -23.38 3.32
N ARG A 293 -22.65 -24.12 2.41
CA ARG A 293 -23.70 -23.57 1.53
C ARG A 293 -24.83 -22.94 2.35
N LYS A 294 -25.33 -23.65 3.37
CA LYS A 294 -26.37 -23.14 4.27
C LYS A 294 -25.96 -21.84 4.98
N ILE A 295 -24.73 -21.78 5.47
CA ILE A 295 -24.22 -20.60 6.17
C ILE A 295 -24.10 -19.41 5.21
N VAL A 296 -23.53 -19.61 4.02
CA VAL A 296 -23.37 -18.56 3.02
C VAL A 296 -24.72 -18.02 2.53
N SER A 297 -25.70 -18.90 2.28
CA SER A 297 -27.07 -18.50 1.93
C SER A 297 -27.72 -17.67 3.04
N LYS A 298 -27.63 -18.13 4.30
CA LYS A 298 -28.18 -17.39 5.45
C LYS A 298 -27.55 -16.00 5.61
N SER A 299 -26.24 -15.88 5.36
CA SER A 299 -25.57 -14.56 5.35
C SER A 299 -26.12 -13.66 4.26
N LEU A 300 -26.35 -14.19 3.05
CA LEU A 300 -26.91 -13.42 1.95
C LEU A 300 -28.34 -12.95 2.26
N ASP A 301 -29.18 -13.82 2.82
CA ASP A 301 -30.54 -13.47 3.25
C ASP A 301 -30.52 -12.36 4.30
N THR A 302 -29.61 -12.45 5.28
CA THR A 302 -29.42 -11.44 6.32
C THR A 302 -29.04 -10.09 5.72
N LEU A 303 -28.11 -10.06 4.76
CA LEU A 303 -27.69 -8.83 4.07
C LEU A 303 -28.83 -8.24 3.23
N ASN A 304 -29.56 -9.08 2.51
CA ASN A 304 -30.70 -8.66 1.70
C ASN A 304 -31.82 -8.08 2.57
N GLN A 305 -32.11 -8.69 3.73
CA GLN A 305 -33.10 -8.18 4.67
C GLN A 305 -32.71 -6.80 5.22
N ARG A 306 -31.44 -6.63 5.64
CA ARG A 306 -30.92 -5.33 6.10
C ARG A 306 -31.01 -4.27 5.00
N TRP A 307 -30.73 -4.63 3.76
CA TRP A 307 -30.83 -3.73 2.62
C TRP A 307 -32.28 -3.31 2.34
N ARG A 308 -33.24 -4.23 2.42
CA ARG A 308 -34.68 -3.90 2.29
C ARG A 308 -35.12 -2.93 3.38
N GLN A 309 -34.76 -3.18 4.64
CA GLN A 309 -35.08 -2.28 5.76
C GLN A 309 -34.50 -0.87 5.58
N LEU A 310 -33.27 -0.77 5.06
CA LEU A 310 -32.68 0.53 4.75
C LEU A 310 -33.44 1.26 3.64
N ARG A 311 -33.86 0.54 2.60
CA ARG A 311 -34.68 1.10 1.51
C ARG A 311 -36.02 1.60 2.01
N GLU A 312 -36.74 0.78 2.78
CA GLU A 312 -38.04 1.12 3.36
C GLU A 312 -37.97 2.34 4.30
N ARG A 313 -36.86 2.50 5.04
CA ARG A 313 -36.65 3.69 5.90
C ARG A 313 -36.24 4.94 5.14
N ALA A 314 -35.50 4.78 4.05
CA ALA A 314 -34.99 5.88 3.24
C ALA A 314 -36.03 6.40 2.24
N GLU A 315 -37.11 5.66 2.02
CA GLU A 315 -38.23 6.06 1.18
C GLU A 315 -39.23 6.87 2.03
N PRO A 316 -39.30 8.21 1.90
CA PRO A 316 -40.25 8.99 2.68
C PRO A 316 -41.68 8.59 2.31
N SER A 317 -42.56 8.47 3.31
CA SER A 317 -43.98 8.28 3.03
C SER A 317 -44.49 9.52 2.30
N LEU A 318 -44.84 9.38 1.02
CA LEU A 318 -45.50 10.43 0.24
C LEU A 318 -46.72 10.89 1.04
N ASN A 319 -46.69 12.12 1.56
CA ASN A 319 -47.81 12.68 2.31
C ASN A 319 -48.90 13.11 1.31
N LEU A 320 -49.70 12.13 0.88
CA LEU A 320 -50.79 12.34 -0.05
C LEU A 320 -51.96 13.13 0.58
N GLN A 321 -52.01 13.30 1.90
CA GLN A 321 -53.02 14.17 2.54
C GLN A 321 -52.79 15.64 2.20
N GLY A 322 -51.55 16.07 1.98
CA GLY A 322 -51.23 17.42 1.49
C GLY A 322 -51.86 17.72 0.13
N LEU A 323 -52.02 16.71 -0.73
CA LEU A 323 -52.68 16.84 -2.04
C LEU A 323 -54.19 17.02 -1.92
N SER A 324 -54.82 16.53 -0.85
CA SER A 324 -56.27 16.74 -0.63
C SER A 324 -56.64 18.17 -0.26
N ARG A 325 -55.69 18.93 0.30
CA ARG A 325 -55.81 20.37 0.61
C ARG A 325 -55.30 21.27 -0.51
N PHE A 326 -54.72 20.68 -1.56
CA PHE A 326 -54.16 21.39 -2.68
C PHE A 326 -55.29 21.84 -3.61
N ASN A 327 -55.66 23.11 -3.54
CA ASN A 327 -56.57 23.71 -4.51
C ASN A 327 -55.75 24.17 -5.72
N MET A 328 -55.99 23.53 -6.86
CA MET A 328 -55.28 23.82 -8.10
C MET A 328 -55.50 25.27 -8.55
N MET A 329 -56.69 25.84 -8.28
CA MET A 329 -57.03 27.21 -8.68
C MET A 329 -56.24 28.28 -7.90
N ASP A 330 -55.83 27.99 -6.68
CA ASP A 330 -55.03 28.92 -5.87
C ASP A 330 -53.58 29.02 -6.36
N ASN A 331 -53.18 28.11 -7.27
CA ASN A 331 -51.84 28.02 -7.84
C ASN A 331 -51.82 28.15 -9.38
N THR A 332 -52.98 28.40 -10.02
CA THR A 332 -53.06 28.73 -11.45
C THR A 332 -52.86 30.21 -11.73
N VAL A 333 -53.04 31.08 -10.72
CA VAL A 333 -52.83 32.52 -10.83
C VAL A 333 -51.62 32.91 -9.99
N LEU A 334 -50.46 32.93 -10.65
CA LEU A 334 -49.24 33.47 -10.05
C LEU A 334 -49.30 35.01 -10.11
N SER A 335 -49.73 35.65 -9.02
CA SER A 335 -49.64 37.12 -8.89
C SER A 335 -48.26 37.51 -8.39
N PHE A 336 -47.36 37.78 -9.32
CA PHE A 336 -46.03 38.31 -9.02
C PHE A 336 -46.07 39.82 -9.17
N LYS A 337 -46.62 40.54 -8.18
CA LYS A 337 -46.80 42.00 -8.24
C LYS A 337 -45.52 42.76 -8.63
N GLU A 338 -44.36 42.29 -8.18
CA GLU A 338 -43.05 42.85 -8.54
C GLU A 338 -42.67 42.57 -9.99
N MET A 339 -42.99 41.38 -10.49
CA MET A 339 -42.78 41.00 -11.90
C MET A 339 -43.76 41.71 -12.82
N ASP A 340 -45.01 41.91 -12.41
CA ASP A 340 -46.01 42.68 -13.17
C ASP A 340 -45.63 44.17 -13.23
N SER A 341 -45.11 44.72 -12.14
CA SER A 341 -44.53 46.06 -12.08
C SER A 341 -43.31 46.19 -12.99
N PHE A 342 -42.42 45.19 -12.97
CA PHE A 342 -41.26 45.10 -13.87
C PHE A 342 -41.67 44.98 -15.34
N LEU A 343 -42.63 44.11 -15.68
CA LEU A 343 -43.15 43.96 -17.04
C LEU A 343 -43.83 45.25 -17.55
N SER A 344 -44.54 45.95 -16.68
CA SER A 344 -45.13 47.27 -16.99
C SER A 344 -44.03 48.32 -17.23
N SER A 345 -42.91 48.24 -16.52
CA SER A 345 -41.73 49.09 -16.76
C SER A 345 -41.03 48.76 -18.09
N ILE A 346 -41.08 47.50 -18.53
CA ILE A 346 -40.53 47.06 -19.82
C ILE A 346 -41.37 47.57 -21.00
N ALA A 347 -42.70 47.68 -20.86
CA ALA A 347 -43.55 48.22 -21.92
C ALA A 347 -43.26 49.70 -22.25
N LEU A 348 -42.63 50.44 -21.32
CA LEU A 348 -42.13 51.81 -21.52
C LEU A 348 -40.79 51.86 -22.27
N HIS A 349 -40.08 50.74 -22.41
CA HIS A 349 -38.86 50.68 -23.21
C HIS A 349 -39.22 50.49 -24.69
N LYS A 350 -39.00 51.53 -25.50
CA LYS A 350 -39.00 51.43 -26.97
C LYS A 350 -38.13 50.25 -27.40
N THR A 351 -38.75 49.29 -28.06
CA THR A 351 -38.12 48.07 -28.56
C THR A 351 -37.02 48.40 -29.57
N VAL A 352 -35.76 48.28 -29.17
CA VAL A 352 -34.66 48.13 -30.11
C VAL A 352 -34.67 46.67 -30.55
N ASN A 353 -35.07 46.43 -31.78
CA ASN A 353 -35.08 45.09 -32.39
C ASN A 353 -33.65 44.55 -32.53
N HIS A 354 -33.20 43.73 -31.57
CA HIS A 354 -32.08 42.83 -31.78
C HIS A 354 -32.55 41.38 -31.68
N ARG A 355 -32.54 40.69 -32.83
CA ARG A 355 -32.69 39.22 -32.89
C ARG A 355 -31.46 38.60 -32.20
N PRO A 356 -31.61 37.82 -31.11
CA PRO A 356 -30.46 37.16 -30.51
C PRO A 356 -30.04 35.99 -31.41
N ILE A 357 -28.87 36.12 -32.03
CA ILE A 357 -28.20 35.03 -32.72
C ILE A 357 -27.57 34.15 -31.64
N PHE A 358 -27.92 32.86 -31.60
CA PHE A 358 -27.24 31.88 -30.76
C PHE A 358 -25.75 31.86 -31.15
N ARG A 359 -24.89 32.32 -30.24
CA ARG A 359 -23.44 32.17 -30.33
C ARG A 359 -23.04 31.20 -29.22
N PRO A 360 -22.63 29.95 -29.53
CA PRO A 360 -22.10 29.08 -28.50
C PRO A 360 -20.89 29.78 -27.84
N PRO A 361 -20.83 29.87 -26.50
CA PRO A 361 -19.85 30.71 -25.80
C PRO A 361 -18.40 30.23 -25.90
N SER A 362 -18.17 28.94 -26.19
CA SER A 362 -16.84 28.34 -26.14
C SER A 362 -16.65 27.42 -27.35
N THR A 363 -15.82 27.84 -28.30
CA THR A 363 -15.24 26.95 -29.32
C THR A 363 -13.93 26.38 -28.75
N PRO A 364 -13.72 25.05 -28.71
CA PRO A 364 -12.43 24.50 -28.33
C PRO A 364 -11.35 25.08 -29.24
N ASN A 365 -10.30 25.65 -28.67
CA ASN A 365 -9.20 26.18 -29.45
C ASN A 365 -8.41 24.98 -29.94
N ILE A 366 -8.57 24.60 -31.21
CA ILE A 366 -7.73 23.57 -31.82
C ILE A 366 -6.32 24.14 -31.91
N LEU A 367 -5.50 23.82 -30.90
CA LEU A 367 -4.10 24.22 -30.87
C LEU A 367 -3.37 23.54 -32.03
N SER A 368 -2.64 24.33 -32.82
CA SER A 368 -1.81 23.81 -33.90
C SER A 368 -0.71 22.92 -33.30
N GLN A 369 -0.55 21.70 -33.84
CA GLN A 369 0.52 20.79 -33.42
C GLN A 369 1.92 21.34 -33.73
N SER A 370 2.02 22.31 -34.66
CA SER A 370 3.29 22.87 -35.13
C SER A 370 3.73 24.14 -34.40
N GLN A 371 2.89 24.72 -33.54
CA GLN A 371 3.16 25.97 -32.84
C GLN A 371 2.97 25.79 -31.33
N LEU A 372 3.87 26.41 -30.55
CA LEU A 372 3.71 26.45 -29.09
C LEU A 372 2.38 27.13 -28.71
N PRO A 373 1.63 26.57 -27.76
CA PRO A 373 0.39 27.17 -27.31
C PRO A 373 0.67 28.50 -26.62
N THR A 374 -0.21 29.47 -26.84
CA THR A 374 -0.15 30.75 -26.14
C THR A 374 -1.12 30.73 -24.97
N VAL A 375 -0.61 31.04 -23.77
CA VAL A 375 -1.47 31.28 -22.61
C VAL A 375 -2.12 32.66 -22.78
N ALA A 376 -3.31 32.68 -23.34
CA ALA A 376 -4.10 33.89 -23.52
C ALA A 376 -4.79 34.30 -22.21
N ASP A 377 -5.08 35.59 -22.05
CA ASP A 377 -5.98 36.04 -20.99
C ASP A 377 -7.41 35.66 -21.40
N CYS A 378 -7.93 34.62 -20.77
CA CYS A 378 -9.29 34.14 -20.95
C CYS A 378 -10.16 34.52 -19.74
N PRO A 379 -11.50 34.59 -19.92
CA PRO A 379 -12.43 34.65 -18.79
C PRO A 379 -12.21 33.47 -17.82
N GLU A 380 -12.45 33.69 -16.53
CA GLU A 380 -12.30 32.64 -15.49
C GLU A 380 -13.11 31.37 -15.81
N THR A 381 -14.22 31.51 -16.54
CA THR A 381 -15.09 30.40 -16.96
C THR A 381 -14.43 29.45 -17.95
N ASP A 382 -13.52 29.94 -18.81
CA ASP A 382 -12.85 29.13 -19.85
C ASP A 382 -11.44 28.70 -19.43
N LEU A 383 -10.92 29.25 -18.33
CA LEU A 383 -9.60 28.92 -17.79
C LEU A 383 -9.34 27.41 -17.58
N PRO A 384 -10.28 26.60 -17.06
CA PRO A 384 -10.04 25.18 -16.86
C PRO A 384 -9.80 24.43 -18.19
N LEU A 385 -10.53 24.83 -19.24
CA LEU A 385 -10.40 24.24 -20.57
C LEU A 385 -9.06 24.61 -21.20
N HIS A 386 -8.66 25.88 -21.16
CA HIS A 386 -7.35 26.32 -21.67
C HIS A 386 -6.17 25.63 -20.97
N LEU A 387 -6.24 25.45 -19.65
CA LEU A 387 -5.18 24.73 -18.93
C LEU A 387 -5.07 23.27 -19.39
N ILE A 388 -6.21 22.58 -19.57
CA ILE A 388 -6.24 21.20 -20.07
C ILE A 388 -5.73 21.11 -21.52
N GLU A 389 -6.09 22.08 -22.36
CA GLU A 389 -5.62 22.15 -23.76
C GLU A 389 -4.08 22.28 -23.82
N ILE A 390 -3.49 23.14 -22.98
CA ILE A 390 -2.03 23.29 -22.88
C ILE A 390 -1.38 22.00 -22.34
N GLU A 391 -1.91 21.41 -21.27
CA GLU A 391 -1.40 20.17 -20.67
C GLU A 391 -1.42 19.01 -21.66
N SER A 392 -2.50 18.90 -22.44
CA SER A 392 -2.66 17.88 -23.48
C SER A 392 -1.70 18.13 -24.65
N TRP A 393 -1.57 19.40 -25.08
CA TRP A 393 -0.63 19.75 -26.13
C TRP A 393 0.82 19.40 -25.75
N VAL A 394 1.22 19.71 -24.51
CA VAL A 394 2.56 19.37 -23.98
C VAL A 394 2.77 17.86 -23.96
N ALA A 395 1.78 17.09 -23.52
CA ALA A 395 1.86 15.63 -23.47
C ALA A 395 2.09 15.01 -24.85
N ASP A 396 1.37 15.50 -25.86
CA ASP A 396 1.25 14.85 -27.16
C ASP A 396 2.20 15.41 -28.22
N ASN A 397 2.54 16.70 -28.17
CA ASN A 397 3.20 17.41 -29.27
C ASN A 397 4.58 18.00 -28.90
N LEU A 398 4.90 18.19 -27.60
CA LEU A 398 6.17 18.84 -27.23
C LEU A 398 7.43 18.10 -27.74
N PRO A 399 7.53 16.75 -27.67
CA PRO A 399 8.72 16.04 -28.17
C PRO A 399 8.92 16.19 -29.69
N THR A 400 7.84 16.11 -30.48
CA THR A 400 7.92 16.27 -31.94
C THR A 400 8.20 17.72 -32.31
N TRP A 401 7.61 18.67 -31.57
CA TRP A 401 7.85 20.08 -31.74
C TRP A 401 9.32 20.44 -31.51
N ILE A 402 9.93 19.98 -30.41
CA ILE A 402 11.34 20.28 -30.11
C ILE A 402 12.28 19.66 -31.15
N ASP A 403 12.07 18.41 -31.56
CA ASP A 403 12.87 17.74 -32.59
C ASP A 403 12.84 18.48 -33.94
N SER A 404 11.70 19.09 -34.28
CA SER A 404 11.54 19.85 -35.52
C SER A 404 12.22 21.22 -35.47
N HIS A 405 12.20 21.89 -34.31
CA HIS A 405 12.80 23.21 -34.12
C HIS A 405 14.31 23.12 -33.89
N MET A 406 14.81 22.03 -33.30
CA MET A 406 16.27 21.78 -33.21
C MET A 406 16.92 21.58 -34.58
N LYS A 407 16.15 21.15 -35.60
CA LYS A 407 16.63 21.03 -36.99
C LYS A 407 16.64 22.37 -37.73
N LYS A 408 15.86 23.34 -37.26
CA LYS A 408 15.84 24.71 -37.76
C LYS A 408 16.83 25.53 -36.92
N VAL A 409 17.42 26.60 -37.47
CA VAL A 409 18.31 27.48 -36.70
C VAL A 409 17.46 28.43 -35.83
N ASP A 410 16.52 27.86 -35.09
CA ASP A 410 15.61 28.56 -34.18
C ASP A 410 16.12 28.43 -32.74
N HIS A 411 15.78 29.40 -31.88
CA HIS A 411 16.20 29.44 -30.46
C HIS A 411 15.01 29.17 -29.51
N PRO A 412 14.52 27.92 -29.40
CA PRO A 412 13.23 27.61 -28.77
C PRO A 412 13.22 27.78 -27.24
N VAL A 413 14.39 27.88 -26.60
CA VAL A 413 14.53 27.99 -25.13
C VAL A 413 13.75 29.19 -24.58
N ARG A 414 13.78 30.33 -25.30
CA ARG A 414 13.07 31.55 -24.89
C ARG A 414 11.55 31.36 -24.91
N GLU A 415 11.03 30.74 -25.96
CA GLU A 415 9.59 30.52 -26.13
C GLU A 415 9.05 29.52 -25.11
N LEU A 416 9.79 28.44 -24.86
CA LEU A 416 9.48 27.46 -23.81
C LEU A 416 9.48 28.09 -22.42
N LYS A 417 10.47 28.93 -22.11
CA LYS A 417 10.50 29.68 -20.84
C LYS A 417 9.28 30.57 -20.67
N GLN A 418 8.91 31.32 -21.71
CA GLN A 418 7.73 32.20 -21.67
C GLN A 418 6.43 31.42 -21.47
N LEU A 419 6.28 30.28 -22.15
CA LEU A 419 5.14 29.38 -21.96
C LEU A 419 5.10 28.85 -20.52
N LEU A 420 6.22 28.33 -20.01
CA LEU A 420 6.32 27.79 -18.66
C LEU A 420 5.94 28.82 -17.60
N GLU A 421 6.49 30.04 -17.68
CA GLU A 421 6.20 31.11 -16.70
C GLU A 421 4.73 31.56 -16.74
N LYS A 422 4.14 31.68 -17.93
CA LYS A 422 2.73 32.07 -18.08
C LYS A 422 1.79 30.97 -17.63
N TYR A 423 2.05 29.72 -18.02
CA TYR A 423 1.26 28.56 -17.62
C TYR A 423 1.30 28.38 -16.10
N HIS A 424 2.50 28.39 -15.50
CA HIS A 424 2.65 28.25 -14.06
C HIS A 424 1.86 29.30 -13.28
N ARG A 425 1.90 30.57 -13.71
CA ARG A 425 1.16 31.66 -13.04
C ARG A 425 -0.35 31.39 -12.99
N LYS A 426 -0.94 31.03 -14.13
CA LYS A 426 -2.38 30.77 -14.23
C LYS A 426 -2.79 29.44 -13.58
N ALA A 427 -1.98 28.39 -13.75
CA ALA A 427 -2.23 27.07 -13.20
C ALA A 427 -2.10 27.04 -11.67
N LEU A 428 -1.13 27.77 -11.10
CA LEU A 428 -0.94 27.84 -9.65
C LEU A 428 -2.15 28.45 -8.94
N GLU A 429 -2.69 29.53 -9.50
CA GLU A 429 -3.89 30.19 -8.97
C GLU A 429 -5.10 29.25 -9.02
N TYR A 430 -5.32 28.59 -10.16
CA TYR A 430 -6.49 27.74 -10.38
C TYR A 430 -6.42 26.37 -9.66
N TYR A 431 -5.23 25.77 -9.55
CA TYR A 431 -5.03 24.45 -8.95
C TYR A 431 -4.68 24.50 -7.45
N SER A 432 -4.61 25.68 -6.86
CA SER A 432 -4.46 25.83 -5.40
C SER A 432 -5.53 25.03 -4.65
N GLY A 433 -5.09 24.21 -3.68
CA GLY A 433 -5.97 23.31 -2.91
C GLY A 433 -6.42 22.03 -3.62
N ARG A 434 -5.96 21.75 -4.85
CA ARG A 434 -6.31 20.54 -5.62
C ARG A 434 -5.06 19.69 -5.91
N PRO A 435 -4.73 18.70 -5.08
CA PRO A 435 -3.42 18.04 -5.12
C PRO A 435 -3.18 17.23 -6.41
N GLU A 436 -4.22 16.62 -7.00
CA GLU A 436 -4.11 15.91 -8.29
C GLU A 436 -3.84 16.88 -9.45
N ALA A 437 -4.51 18.03 -9.47
CA ALA A 437 -4.33 19.03 -10.52
C ALA A 437 -2.98 19.76 -10.37
N ALA A 438 -2.56 20.06 -9.12
CA ALA A 438 -1.23 20.55 -8.84
C ALA A 438 -0.14 19.56 -9.28
N SER A 439 -0.39 18.24 -9.14
CA SER A 439 0.54 17.21 -9.62
C SER A 439 0.68 17.23 -11.14
N ARG A 440 -0.43 17.39 -11.88
CA ARG A 440 -0.40 17.56 -13.35
C ARG A 440 0.33 18.84 -13.77
N MET A 441 0.12 19.94 -13.05
CA MET A 441 0.86 21.18 -13.29
C MET A 441 2.37 21.01 -13.16
N ILE A 442 2.83 20.37 -12.08
CA ILE A 442 4.26 20.11 -11.86
C ILE A 442 4.81 19.18 -12.95
N LEU A 443 4.05 18.17 -13.37
CA LEU A 443 4.45 17.28 -14.46
C LEU A 443 4.65 18.05 -15.78
N THR A 444 3.69 18.91 -16.15
CA THR A 444 3.76 19.75 -17.36
C THR A 444 4.93 20.74 -17.29
N ILE A 445 5.18 21.35 -16.13
CA ILE A 445 6.36 22.21 -15.90
C ILE A 445 7.65 21.42 -16.11
N GLY A 446 7.73 20.20 -15.58
CA GLY A 446 8.88 19.32 -15.74
C GLY A 446 9.17 18.96 -17.20
N GLU A 447 8.14 18.70 -18.01
CA GLU A 447 8.30 18.42 -19.45
C GLU A 447 8.72 19.66 -20.25
N LEU A 448 8.14 20.83 -19.96
CA LEU A 448 8.56 22.09 -20.58
C LEU A 448 10.02 22.42 -20.23
N TRP A 449 10.42 22.20 -18.97
CA TRP A 449 11.81 22.36 -18.55
C TRP A 449 12.74 21.37 -19.27
N LEU A 450 12.34 20.10 -19.37
CA LEU A 450 13.11 19.07 -20.08
C LEU A 450 13.37 19.48 -21.53
N ALA A 451 12.34 19.93 -22.25
CA ALA A 451 12.49 20.40 -23.63
C ALA A 451 13.41 21.63 -23.72
N ALA A 452 13.31 22.55 -22.76
CA ALA A 452 14.17 23.73 -22.73
C ALA A 452 15.64 23.37 -22.45
N ASP A 453 15.90 22.41 -21.54
CA ASP A 453 17.26 21.93 -21.25
C ASP A 453 17.86 21.20 -22.45
N VAL A 454 17.09 20.34 -23.13
CA VAL A 454 17.54 19.65 -24.35
C VAL A 454 17.96 20.66 -25.43
N ALA A 455 17.15 21.71 -25.66
CA ALA A 455 17.51 22.77 -26.60
C ALA A 455 18.73 23.58 -26.14
N ALA A 456 18.81 23.94 -24.87
CA ALA A 456 19.94 24.69 -24.31
C ALA A 456 21.26 23.90 -24.39
N VAL A 457 21.22 22.58 -24.19
CA VAL A 457 22.37 21.69 -24.35
C VAL A 457 22.81 21.58 -25.80
N HIS A 458 21.87 21.60 -26.73
CA HIS A 458 22.20 21.58 -28.16
C HIS A 458 22.91 22.88 -28.59
N GLU A 459 22.45 24.04 -28.10
CA GLU A 459 23.10 25.33 -28.36
C GLU A 459 24.44 25.47 -27.62
N ILE A 460 24.51 24.97 -26.39
CA ILE A 460 25.70 25.05 -25.53
C ILE A 460 26.04 23.63 -25.02
N PRO A 461 26.81 22.83 -25.80
CA PRO A 461 27.15 21.46 -25.43
C PRO A 461 27.86 21.32 -24.08
N LEU A 462 28.61 22.35 -23.66
CA LEU A 462 29.26 22.41 -22.35
C LEU A 462 28.25 22.23 -21.20
N LEU A 463 27.01 22.69 -21.37
CA LEU A 463 25.97 22.60 -20.35
C LEU A 463 25.70 21.15 -19.95
N ALA A 464 25.80 20.19 -20.87
CA ALA A 464 25.57 18.76 -20.62
C ALA A 464 26.43 18.19 -19.48
N ASN A 465 27.61 18.76 -19.27
CA ASN A 465 28.60 18.26 -18.32
C ASN A 465 28.29 18.63 -16.86
N TYR A 466 27.25 19.42 -16.61
CA TYR A 466 26.89 19.91 -15.28
C TYR A 466 25.56 19.34 -14.81
N ASN A 467 25.41 19.20 -13.48
CA ASN A 467 24.17 18.72 -12.87
C ASN A 467 23.13 19.86 -12.83
N PRO A 468 21.90 19.66 -13.35
CA PRO A 468 20.84 20.68 -13.34
C PRO A 468 20.27 20.99 -11.93
N GLN A 469 20.67 20.24 -10.89
CA GLN A 469 20.26 20.45 -9.49
C GLN A 469 18.74 20.36 -9.25
N ILE A 470 18.03 19.53 -10.04
CA ILE A 470 16.60 19.28 -9.82
C ILE A 470 16.43 18.10 -8.84
N PRO A 471 15.80 18.31 -7.67
CA PRO A 471 15.60 17.26 -6.69
C PRO A 471 14.48 16.31 -7.14
N THR A 472 14.86 15.14 -7.66
CA THR A 472 13.91 14.12 -8.15
C THR A 472 12.97 13.60 -7.05
N MET A 473 13.35 13.73 -5.77
CA MET A 473 12.52 13.35 -4.62
C MET A 473 11.18 14.10 -4.58
N VAL A 474 11.12 15.33 -5.10
CA VAL A 474 9.88 16.13 -5.12
C VAL A 474 8.80 15.44 -5.96
N TRP A 475 9.20 14.64 -6.95
CA TRP A 475 8.26 13.96 -7.83
C TRP A 475 7.62 12.71 -7.22
N GLN A 476 8.19 12.17 -6.14
CA GLN A 476 7.59 11.04 -5.40
C GLN A 476 6.26 11.42 -4.73
N ALA A 477 6.01 12.72 -4.54
CA ALA A 477 4.77 13.25 -3.96
C ALA A 477 3.66 13.47 -5.00
N LEU A 478 3.92 13.28 -6.31
CA LEU A 478 2.93 13.55 -7.36
C LEU A 478 1.83 12.48 -7.38
N LEU A 479 0.58 12.94 -7.35
CA LEU A 479 -0.61 12.10 -7.46
C LEU A 479 -0.99 11.88 -8.93
N LEU A 480 -0.32 10.93 -9.58
CA LEU A 480 -0.56 10.58 -10.99
C LEU A 480 -1.53 9.39 -11.10
N GLY A 481 -2.69 9.62 -11.73
CA GLY A 481 -3.79 8.64 -11.79
C GLY A 481 -3.69 7.65 -12.94
N SER A 482 -2.86 7.93 -13.96
CA SER A 482 -2.74 7.13 -15.17
C SER A 482 -1.33 6.59 -15.43
N VAL A 483 -1.25 5.44 -16.11
CA VAL A 483 0.02 4.85 -16.55
C VAL A 483 0.78 5.78 -17.51
N GLN A 484 0.05 6.53 -18.34
CA GLN A 484 0.61 7.49 -19.29
C GLN A 484 1.32 8.64 -18.57
N GLU A 485 0.72 9.20 -17.52
CA GLU A 485 1.36 10.24 -16.69
C GLU A 485 2.60 9.70 -15.96
N MET A 486 2.55 8.47 -15.44
CA MET A 486 3.71 7.84 -14.82
C MET A 486 4.86 7.63 -15.81
N GLN A 487 4.56 7.27 -17.07
CA GLN A 487 5.56 7.16 -18.13
C GLN A 487 6.14 8.52 -18.53
N ARG A 488 5.32 9.58 -18.55
CA ARG A 488 5.77 10.97 -18.74
C ARG A 488 6.77 11.35 -17.65
N LEU A 489 6.42 11.15 -16.38
CA LEU A 489 7.30 11.47 -15.26
C LEU A 489 8.63 10.69 -15.33
N LYS A 490 8.55 9.39 -15.63
CA LYS A 490 9.74 8.53 -15.76
C LYS A 490 10.75 9.07 -16.78
N ARG A 491 10.30 9.66 -17.89
CA ARG A 491 11.21 10.26 -18.89
C ARG A 491 12.01 11.41 -18.32
N ILE A 492 11.39 12.25 -17.50
CA ILE A 492 12.03 13.40 -16.84
C ILE A 492 13.03 12.89 -15.78
N GLU A 493 12.63 11.89 -14.99
CA GLU A 493 13.49 11.22 -14.01
C GLU A 493 14.73 10.59 -14.61
N ASP A 494 14.56 9.83 -15.69
CA ASP A 494 15.65 9.16 -16.38
C ASP A 494 16.62 10.20 -16.97
N TYR A 495 16.11 11.31 -17.52
CA TYR A 495 16.93 12.39 -18.06
C TYR A 495 17.75 13.12 -16.99
N VAL A 496 17.11 13.59 -15.91
CA VAL A 496 17.80 14.30 -14.81
C VAL A 496 18.82 13.38 -14.13
N THR A 497 18.48 12.11 -13.94
CA THR A 497 19.40 11.13 -13.36
C THR A 497 20.61 10.90 -14.27
N ALA A 498 20.41 10.78 -15.58
CA ALA A 498 21.50 10.62 -16.54
C ALA A 498 22.45 11.83 -16.52
N ARG A 499 21.90 13.05 -16.52
CA ARG A 499 22.65 14.31 -16.38
C ARG A 499 23.45 14.37 -15.07
N GLY A 500 22.82 14.00 -13.95
CA GLY A 500 23.47 13.96 -12.63
C GLY A 500 24.64 12.97 -12.58
N ARG A 501 24.49 11.77 -13.15
CA ARG A 501 25.55 10.77 -13.22
C ARG A 501 26.73 11.23 -14.08
N LEU A 502 26.45 11.87 -15.22
CA LEU A 502 27.51 12.41 -16.09
C LEU A 502 28.32 13.48 -15.37
N ALA A 503 27.65 14.44 -14.72
CA ALA A 503 28.32 15.49 -13.96
C ALA A 503 29.16 14.95 -12.80
N GLN A 504 28.65 13.92 -12.08
CA GLN A 504 29.40 13.26 -11.01
C GLN A 504 30.66 12.55 -11.54
N LYS A 505 30.56 11.89 -12.71
CA LYS A 505 31.71 11.24 -13.35
C LYS A 505 32.81 12.23 -13.77
N LEU A 506 32.42 13.44 -14.14
CA LEU A 506 33.35 14.51 -14.53
C LEU A 506 33.87 15.31 -13.34
N GLU A 507 33.40 15.02 -12.12
CA GLU A 507 33.73 15.77 -10.89
C GLU A 507 33.45 17.28 -11.02
N ASN A 508 32.49 17.66 -11.86
CA ASN A 508 32.18 19.06 -12.10
C ASN A 508 31.41 19.67 -10.93
N PRO A 509 31.71 20.93 -10.53
CA PRO A 509 30.99 21.64 -9.49
C PRO A 509 29.52 21.90 -9.84
N ALA A 510 28.71 22.26 -8.84
CA ALA A 510 27.30 22.56 -9.06
C ALA A 510 27.10 23.86 -9.85
N ILE A 511 26.30 23.81 -10.93
CA ILE A 511 26.16 24.91 -11.90
C ILE A 511 25.65 26.22 -11.29
N PHE A 512 24.83 26.17 -10.24
CA PHE A 512 24.21 27.35 -9.62
C PHE A 512 24.90 27.82 -8.34
N PHE A 513 25.89 27.08 -7.82
CA PHE A 513 26.49 27.38 -6.50
C PHE A 513 28.00 27.61 -6.56
N SER A 514 28.69 27.11 -7.57
CA SER A 514 30.14 27.26 -7.72
C SER A 514 30.47 28.34 -8.75
N PHE A 515 30.77 29.55 -8.29
CA PHE A 515 31.19 30.67 -9.15
C PHE A 515 32.67 30.97 -8.96
N GLY A 516 33.42 31.06 -10.06
CA GLY A 516 34.85 31.42 -10.03
C GLY A 516 35.82 30.27 -9.68
N GLU A 517 35.30 29.11 -9.26
CA GLU A 517 36.10 27.91 -9.02
C GLU A 517 36.59 27.31 -10.35
N PRO A 518 37.82 26.73 -10.41
CA PRO A 518 38.26 25.93 -11.55
C PRO A 518 37.25 24.80 -11.86
N GLY A 519 36.88 24.61 -13.12
CA GLY A 519 35.88 23.61 -13.52
C GLY A 519 34.42 24.08 -13.40
N SER A 520 34.14 25.22 -12.77
CA SER A 520 32.78 25.79 -12.77
C SER A 520 32.32 26.18 -14.18
N PHE A 521 31.01 26.09 -14.44
CA PHE A 521 30.44 26.38 -15.76
C PHE A 521 30.81 27.78 -16.25
N ALA A 522 30.73 28.80 -15.38
CA ALA A 522 31.06 30.17 -15.74
C ALA A 522 32.53 30.32 -16.19
N VAL A 523 33.46 29.66 -15.50
CA VAL A 523 34.90 29.70 -15.84
C VAL A 523 35.17 28.96 -17.15
N GLU A 524 34.63 27.75 -17.31
CA GLU A 524 34.85 26.96 -18.54
C GLU A 524 34.17 27.60 -19.76
N TYR A 525 32.98 28.17 -19.59
CA TYR A 525 32.29 28.88 -20.66
C TYR A 525 33.04 30.17 -21.06
N TYR A 526 33.56 30.93 -20.10
CA TYR A 526 34.41 32.10 -20.37
C TYR A 526 35.68 31.72 -21.15
N ARG A 527 36.36 30.62 -20.78
CA ARG A 527 37.56 30.13 -21.48
C ARG A 527 37.30 29.79 -22.94
N GLN A 528 36.08 29.36 -23.28
CA GLN A 528 35.67 29.04 -24.65
C GLN A 528 35.10 30.24 -25.41
N SER A 529 34.83 31.36 -24.74
CA SER A 529 34.14 32.50 -25.33
C SER A 529 35.06 33.71 -25.59
N MET A 530 35.52 33.84 -26.84
CA MET A 530 36.34 34.97 -27.29
C MET A 530 35.68 36.34 -27.03
N ARG A 531 34.35 36.42 -27.17
CA ARG A 531 33.58 37.63 -26.90
C ARG A 531 33.74 38.08 -25.45
N HIS A 532 33.54 37.17 -24.49
CA HIS A 532 33.65 37.50 -23.07
C HIS A 532 35.09 37.82 -22.68
N GLN A 533 36.08 37.16 -23.29
CA GLN A 533 37.49 37.50 -23.09
C GLN A 533 37.84 38.90 -23.59
N LYS A 534 37.25 39.34 -24.71
CA LYS A 534 37.39 40.72 -25.21
C LYS A 534 36.76 41.72 -24.25
N ILE A 535 35.52 41.46 -23.80
CA ILE A 535 34.81 42.33 -22.84
C ILE A 535 35.61 42.47 -21.54
N LYS A 536 36.22 41.39 -21.01
CA LYS A 536 37.08 41.48 -19.83
C LYS A 536 38.26 42.43 -20.05
N ARG A 537 38.94 42.33 -21.20
CA ARG A 537 40.06 43.23 -21.53
C ARG A 537 39.63 44.68 -21.62
N GLU A 538 38.50 44.96 -22.28
CA GLU A 538 37.93 46.31 -22.38
C GLU A 538 37.62 46.90 -20.99
N ILE A 539 37.05 46.10 -20.09
CA ILE A 539 36.76 46.51 -18.70
C ILE A 539 38.07 46.77 -17.92
N GLU A 540 39.08 45.93 -18.09
CA GLU A 540 40.38 46.07 -17.41
C GLU A 540 41.16 47.31 -17.92
N GLU A 541 41.10 47.59 -19.23
CA GLU A 541 41.68 48.79 -19.84
C GLU A 541 40.99 50.06 -19.34
N GLU A 542 39.64 50.10 -19.33
CA GLU A 542 38.87 51.25 -18.82
C GLU A 542 39.13 51.49 -17.33
N ALA A 543 39.26 50.42 -16.53
CA ALA A 543 39.59 50.53 -15.11
C ALA A 543 41.00 51.10 -14.88
N TYR A 544 41.98 50.64 -15.66
CA TYR A 544 43.36 51.13 -15.59
C TYR A 544 43.47 52.60 -15.99
N GLU A 545 42.74 53.03 -17.03
CA GLU A 545 42.69 54.44 -17.43
C GLU A 545 42.10 55.33 -16.34
N LYS A 546 40.98 54.92 -15.73
CA LYS A 546 40.36 55.66 -14.61
C LYS A 546 41.27 55.77 -13.39
N GLU A 547 42.02 54.73 -13.06
CA GLU A 547 42.96 54.74 -11.93
C GLU A 547 44.15 55.68 -12.19
N ARG A 548 44.61 55.74 -13.44
CA ARG A 548 45.67 56.65 -13.88
C ARG A 548 45.22 58.11 -13.88
N GLU A 549 44.00 58.39 -14.32
CA GLU A 549 43.40 59.73 -14.24
C GLU A 549 43.22 60.19 -12.79
N LYS A 550 42.74 59.29 -11.91
CA LYS A 550 42.60 59.58 -10.48
C LYS A 550 43.94 59.87 -9.82
N SER A 551 44.97 59.11 -10.14
CA SER A 551 46.34 59.33 -9.63
C SER A 551 46.91 60.69 -10.08
N LYS A 552 46.67 61.10 -11.33
CA LYS A 552 47.05 62.43 -11.85
C LYS A 552 46.25 63.59 -11.27
N SER A 553 45.07 63.34 -10.71
CA SER A 553 44.24 64.37 -10.04
C SER A 553 44.57 64.56 -8.56
N LEU A 554 45.40 63.67 -7.99
CA LEU A 554 45.84 63.68 -6.60
C LEU A 554 47.28 64.20 -6.41
N GLU A 555 48.03 64.34 -7.51
CA GLU A 555 49.24 65.17 -7.63
C GLU A 555 48.88 66.60 -8.04
#